data_AF-A0A6N8BBK3-F1
#
_entry.id   AF-A0A6N8BBK3-F1
#
_cell.length_a   1.000
_cell.length_b   1.000
_cell.length_c   1.000
_cell.angle_alpha   90.00
_cell.angle_beta   90.00
_cell.angle_gamma   90.00
#
_symmetry.space_group_name_H-M   'P 1'
#
loop_
_entity.id
_entity.type
_entity.pdbx_description
1 polymer ?
#
loop_
_entity_poly.entity_id
_entity_poly.type
_entity_poly.pdbx_seq_one_letter_code
_entity_poly.pdbx_strand_id
1 'polypeptide(L)'
;MGIKGRDVFLWWAYAAATLMFLAFALGYRHSLWLWGFLIPCFAFAWFHLVQLPRATKMTKKLGIKTLVLLPIHPKWARVLVGNKIKTGEKGAFEVHLNLNVKGDPFELMKKIDHDLMVVQARFSGYLFIWETEIPVPGQYRKLIQDLSKKEYAFWEKGQWPIPRPPLTGRKTNKQHNRVGAVLNLKAEV
;
A
#
# COMPACT_ATOMS: atom_id res chain seq x y z
N MET A 1 2.05 7.65 5.39
CA MET A 1 3.03 6.84 4.63
C MET A 1 2.44 5.46 4.36
N GLY A 2 2.57 4.89 3.15
CA GLY A 2 2.10 3.52 2.88
C GLY A 2 3.09 2.44 3.36
N ILE A 3 2.76 1.16 3.18
CA ILE A 3 3.70 0.04 3.35
C ILE A 3 4.90 0.23 2.45
N LYS A 4 4.71 0.67 1.21
CA LYS A 4 5.83 0.97 0.30
C LYS A 4 6.73 2.11 0.77
N GLY A 5 6.15 3.11 1.43
CA GLY A 5 6.95 4.17 2.05
C GLY A 5 7.77 3.62 3.21
N ARG A 6 7.16 2.80 4.09
CA ARG A 6 7.86 2.08 5.17
C ARG A 6 9.04 1.26 4.62
N ASP A 7 8.84 0.54 3.53
CA ASP A 7 9.88 -0.28 2.90
C ASP A 7 11.09 0.57 2.45
N VAL A 8 10.85 1.77 1.90
CA VAL A 8 11.92 2.71 1.56
C VAL A 8 12.68 3.17 2.80
N PHE A 9 11.99 3.53 3.89
CA PHE A 9 12.67 3.93 5.13
C PHE A 9 13.48 2.79 5.75
N LEU A 10 13.01 1.55 5.66
CA LEU A 10 13.77 0.40 6.13
C LEU A 10 15.04 0.17 5.29
N TRP A 11 14.95 0.26 3.96
CA TRP A 11 16.14 0.21 3.11
C TRP A 11 17.13 1.32 3.44
N TRP A 12 16.63 2.53 3.72
CA TRP A 12 17.47 3.62 4.20
C TRP A 12 18.12 3.27 5.54
N ALA A 13 17.38 2.74 6.52
CA ALA A 13 17.96 2.32 7.80
C ALA A 13 19.08 1.28 7.61
N TYR A 14 18.87 0.28 6.74
CA TYR A 14 19.90 -0.72 6.42
C TYR A 14 21.14 -0.08 5.77
N ALA A 15 20.96 0.79 4.79
CA ALA A 15 22.07 1.47 4.12
C ALA A 15 22.83 2.38 5.10
N ALA A 16 22.12 3.14 5.92
CA ALA A 16 22.69 4.03 6.93
C ALA A 16 23.48 3.24 7.99
N ALA A 17 22.95 2.10 8.45
CA ALA A 17 23.65 1.23 9.40
C ALA A 17 24.95 0.68 8.81
N THR A 18 24.93 0.20 7.56
CA THR A 18 26.13 -0.32 6.88
C THR A 18 27.17 0.78 6.69
N LEU A 19 26.77 1.97 6.24
CA LEU A 19 27.68 3.10 6.07
C LEU A 19 28.26 3.58 7.40
N MET A 20 27.45 3.61 8.46
CA MET A 20 27.90 3.96 9.81
C MET A 20 28.93 2.96 10.33
N PHE A 21 28.71 1.66 10.12
CA PHE A 21 29.67 0.61 10.50
C PHE A 21 31.00 0.78 9.76
N LEU A 22 30.97 1.02 8.45
CA LEU A 22 32.17 1.25 7.65
C LEU A 22 32.90 2.54 8.06
N ALA A 23 32.17 3.63 8.27
CA ALA A 23 32.75 4.90 8.72
C ALA A 23 33.44 4.74 10.09
N PHE A 24 32.79 4.04 11.02
CA PHE A 24 33.37 3.74 12.33
C PHE A 24 34.64 2.88 12.23
N ALA A 25 34.62 1.84 11.40
CA ALA A 25 35.78 0.97 11.16
C ALA A 25 36.97 1.74 10.54
N LEU A 26 36.68 2.77 9.73
CA LEU A 26 37.68 3.66 9.12
C LEU A 26 38.08 4.85 10.01
N GLY A 27 37.59 4.92 11.25
CA GLY A 27 37.93 5.97 12.22
C GLY A 27 37.14 7.28 12.06
N TYR A 28 36.21 7.37 11.10
CA TYR A 28 35.35 8.54 10.94
C TYR A 28 34.21 8.51 11.96
N ARG A 29 34.27 9.41 12.94
CA ARG A 29 33.22 9.59 13.96
C ARG A 29 32.46 10.88 13.70
N HIS A 30 31.33 10.78 13.00
CA HIS A 30 30.46 11.93 12.77
C HIS A 30 29.05 11.66 13.31
N SER A 31 28.51 12.62 14.07
CA SER A 31 27.15 12.57 14.63
C SER A 31 26.03 12.51 13.57
N LEU A 32 26.31 12.84 12.31
CA LEU A 32 25.33 12.82 11.23
C LEU A 32 24.89 11.40 10.87
N TRP A 33 25.76 10.41 11.03
CA TRP A 33 25.43 9.01 10.79
C TRP A 33 24.34 8.50 11.74
N LEU A 34 24.37 8.96 13.00
CA LEU A 34 23.38 8.63 14.01
C LEU A 34 21.99 9.12 13.59
N TRP A 35 21.88 10.38 13.11
CA TRP A 35 20.61 10.92 12.63
C TRP A 35 20.10 10.20 11.39
N GLY A 36 21.00 9.83 10.46
CA GLY A 36 20.67 9.04 9.28
C GLY A 36 20.06 7.67 9.60
N PHE A 37 20.36 7.10 10.78
CA PHE A 37 19.76 5.86 11.27
C PHE A 37 18.51 6.11 12.13
N LEU A 38 18.53 7.10 13.02
CA LEU A 38 17.42 7.36 13.94
C LEU A 38 16.13 7.82 13.23
N ILE A 39 16.24 8.63 12.18
CA ILE A 39 15.08 9.13 11.42
C ILE A 39 14.26 7.97 10.81
N PRO A 40 14.84 7.04 10.02
CA PRO A 40 14.07 5.93 9.47
C PRO A 40 13.57 4.96 10.55
N CYS A 41 14.31 4.76 11.65
CA CYS A 41 13.83 3.98 12.79
C CYS A 41 12.59 4.61 13.45
N PHE A 42 12.59 5.93 13.66
CA PHE A 42 11.44 6.65 14.18
C PHE A 42 10.25 6.56 13.23
N ALA A 43 10.47 6.76 11.92
CA ALA A 43 9.43 6.64 10.92
C ALA A 43 8.81 5.23 10.89
N PHE A 44 9.64 4.19 11.02
CA PHE A 44 9.19 2.80 11.13
C PHE A 44 8.36 2.55 12.39
N ALA A 45 8.85 3.00 13.55
CA ALA A 45 8.13 2.87 14.82
C ALA A 45 6.79 3.60 14.78
N TRP A 46 6.75 4.83 14.28
CA TRP A 46 5.53 5.62 14.10
C TRP A 46 4.52 4.91 13.19
N PHE A 47 4.99 4.32 12.08
CA PHE A 47 4.14 3.56 11.17
C PHE A 47 3.42 2.40 11.89
N HIS A 48 4.16 1.61 12.66
CA HIS A 48 3.63 0.42 13.32
C HIS A 48 2.82 0.72 14.59
N LEU A 49 3.23 1.71 15.39
CA LEU A 49 2.59 2.03 16.67
C LEU A 49 1.41 2.97 16.51
N VAL A 50 1.42 3.84 15.50
CA VAL A 50 0.41 4.91 15.35
C VAL A 50 -0.38 4.75 14.07
N GLN A 51 0.28 4.71 12.92
CA GLN A 51 -0.41 4.80 11.64
C GLN A 51 -1.25 3.56 11.33
N LEU A 52 -0.66 2.37 11.44
CA LEU A 52 -1.34 1.12 11.14
C LEU A 52 -2.54 0.85 12.09
N PRO A 53 -2.42 0.98 13.42
CA PRO A 53 -3.56 0.80 14.32
C PRO A 53 -4.68 1.82 14.07
N ARG A 54 -4.33 3.08 13.78
CA ARG A 54 -5.33 4.11 13.42
C ARG A 54 -6.06 3.76 12.13
N ALA A 55 -5.34 3.32 11.10
CA ALA A 55 -5.92 2.87 9.84
C ALA A 55 -6.87 1.69 10.05
N THR A 56 -6.44 0.65 10.77
CA THR A 56 -7.30 -0.50 11.08
C THR A 56 -8.54 -0.12 11.87
N LYS A 57 -8.42 0.75 12.89
CA LYS A 57 -9.58 1.25 13.65
C LYS A 57 -10.53 2.05 12.76
N MET A 58 -10.01 2.92 11.89
CA MET A 58 -10.79 3.69 10.93
C MET A 58 -11.54 2.75 9.98
N THR A 59 -10.86 1.79 9.35
CA THR A 59 -11.48 0.86 8.41
C THR A 59 -12.59 0.04 9.07
N LYS A 60 -12.36 -0.48 10.28
CA LYS A 60 -13.38 -1.21 11.04
C LYS A 60 -14.61 -0.35 11.36
N LYS A 61 -14.44 0.92 11.71
CA LYS A 61 -15.56 1.85 11.97
C LYS A 61 -16.43 2.10 10.74
N LEU A 62 -15.91 1.88 9.53
CA LEU A 62 -16.65 2.02 8.28
C LEU A 62 -17.46 0.76 7.92
N GLY A 63 -17.39 -0.29 8.74
CA GLY A 63 -18.03 -1.59 8.48
C GLY A 63 -17.20 -2.53 7.60
N ILE A 64 -16.01 -2.10 7.18
CA ILE A 64 -15.08 -2.89 6.35
C ILE A 64 -14.30 -3.84 7.26
N LYS A 65 -14.43 -5.15 7.03
CA LYS A 65 -13.89 -6.18 7.96
C LYS A 65 -12.66 -6.90 7.41
N THR A 66 -12.63 -7.09 6.10
CA THR A 66 -11.68 -7.92 5.37
C THR A 66 -10.58 -7.10 4.75
N LEU A 67 -10.88 -5.88 4.31
CA LEU A 67 -9.89 -4.93 3.83
C LEU A 67 -9.43 -4.00 4.95
N VAL A 68 -8.18 -3.57 4.85
CA VAL A 68 -7.61 -2.47 5.63
C VAL A 68 -7.23 -1.38 4.64
N LEU A 69 -7.81 -0.20 4.83
CA LEU A 69 -7.48 0.99 4.05
C LEU A 69 -6.42 1.77 4.79
N LEU A 70 -5.19 1.73 4.29
CA LEU A 70 -4.08 2.48 4.85
C LEU A 70 -3.99 3.84 4.13
N PRO A 71 -4.26 4.97 4.81
CA PRO A 71 -4.15 6.28 4.18
C PRO A 71 -2.71 6.55 3.77
N ILE A 72 -2.53 6.98 2.53
CA ILE A 72 -1.24 7.37 1.97
C ILE A 72 -1.31 8.79 1.44
N HIS A 73 -0.18 9.48 1.45
CA HIS A 73 -0.12 10.84 0.93
C HIS A 73 -0.34 10.82 -0.59
N PRO A 74 -1.20 11.68 -1.18
CA PRO A 74 -1.48 11.67 -2.62
C PRO A 74 -0.21 11.78 -3.49
N LYS A 75 0.72 12.67 -3.12
CA LYS A 75 2.03 12.77 -3.80
C LYS A 75 2.80 11.44 -3.82
N TRP A 76 2.79 10.68 -2.72
CA TRP A 76 3.44 9.36 -2.68
C TRP A 76 2.69 8.35 -3.56
N ALA A 77 1.36 8.37 -3.52
CA ALA A 77 0.53 7.54 -4.38
C ALA A 77 0.81 7.80 -5.87
N ARG A 78 0.98 9.07 -6.25
CA ARG A 78 1.36 9.50 -7.59
C ARG A 78 2.75 8.99 -7.98
N VAL A 79 3.74 9.07 -7.10
CA VAL A 79 5.08 8.52 -7.35
C VAL A 79 5.01 7.02 -7.62
N LEU A 80 4.19 6.28 -6.88
CA LEU A 80 4.00 4.84 -7.11
C LEU A 80 3.35 4.56 -8.47
N VAL A 81 2.24 5.24 -8.78
CA VAL A 81 1.43 5.01 -9.98
C VAL A 81 2.09 5.57 -11.25
N GLY A 82 2.95 6.59 -11.13
CA GLY A 82 3.51 7.32 -12.25
C GLY A 82 2.43 7.94 -13.14
N ASN A 83 2.62 7.86 -14.45
CA ASN A 83 1.71 8.41 -15.45
C ASN A 83 0.60 7.42 -15.89
N LYS A 84 0.44 6.29 -15.19
CA LYS A 84 -0.53 5.24 -15.58
C LYS A 84 -1.99 5.60 -15.33
N ILE A 85 -2.26 6.62 -14.51
CA ILE A 85 -3.61 7.07 -14.14
C ILE A 85 -3.66 8.59 -14.16
N LYS A 86 -4.78 9.14 -14.66
CA LYS A 86 -5.11 10.57 -14.63
C LYS A 86 -5.08 11.16 -13.22
N THR A 87 -4.84 12.47 -13.15
CA THR A 87 -4.73 13.24 -11.91
C THR A 87 -6.10 13.71 -11.40
N GLY A 88 -6.17 14.11 -10.13
CA GLY A 88 -7.39 14.70 -9.54
C GLY A 88 -7.91 14.00 -8.28
N GLU A 89 -7.11 13.15 -7.65
CA GLU A 89 -7.47 12.47 -6.41
C GLU A 89 -7.55 13.42 -5.22
N LYS A 90 -8.64 13.31 -4.45
CA LYS A 90 -8.84 14.02 -3.18
C LYS A 90 -7.98 13.44 -2.06
N GLY A 91 -7.63 12.17 -2.19
CA GLY A 91 -6.87 11.41 -1.22
C GLY A 91 -6.48 10.05 -1.80
N ALA A 92 -5.65 9.30 -1.08
CA ALA A 92 -5.22 8.00 -1.54
C ALA A 92 -5.15 6.98 -0.40
N PHE A 93 -5.43 5.73 -0.73
CA PHE A 93 -5.34 4.59 0.17
C PHE A 93 -4.53 3.47 -0.48
N GLU A 94 -3.75 2.78 0.35
CA GLU A 94 -3.22 1.45 0.02
C GLU A 94 -4.16 0.41 0.61
N VAL A 95 -4.64 -0.51 -0.23
CA VAL A 95 -5.59 -1.56 0.13
C VAL A 95 -4.82 -2.81 0.53
N HIS A 96 -5.10 -3.31 1.74
CA HIS A 96 -4.49 -4.52 2.27
C HIS A 96 -5.55 -5.51 2.71
N LEU A 97 -5.27 -6.80 2.58
CA LEU A 97 -6.10 -7.84 3.16
C LEU A 97 -5.77 -7.99 4.65
N ASN A 98 -6.80 -8.00 5.48
CA ASN A 98 -6.68 -8.29 6.90
C ASN A 98 -6.31 -9.77 7.08
N LEU A 99 -5.08 -10.03 7.53
CA LEU A 99 -4.52 -11.37 7.70
C LEU A 99 -5.24 -12.23 8.75
N ASN A 100 -6.13 -11.62 9.56
CA ASN A 100 -6.92 -12.33 10.56
C ASN A 100 -8.20 -12.97 9.99
N VAL A 101 -8.55 -12.68 8.73
CA VAL A 101 -9.72 -13.29 8.10
C VAL A 101 -9.35 -14.70 7.63
N LYS A 102 -9.78 -15.69 8.41
CA LYS A 102 -9.77 -17.10 8.05
C LYS A 102 -11.14 -17.48 7.50
N GLY A 103 -11.18 -18.41 6.55
CA GLY A 103 -12.42 -18.92 6.00
C GLY A 103 -12.23 -19.54 4.63
N ASP A 104 -13.32 -20.09 4.12
CA ASP A 104 -13.39 -20.60 2.76
C ASP A 104 -13.09 -19.48 1.73
N PRO A 105 -12.30 -19.75 0.66
CA PRO A 105 -11.97 -18.75 -0.34
C PRO A 105 -13.20 -18.08 -0.99
N PHE A 106 -14.31 -18.79 -1.16
CA PHE A 106 -15.51 -18.22 -1.77
C PHE A 106 -16.21 -17.24 -0.83
N GLU A 107 -16.29 -17.58 0.46
CA GLU A 107 -16.75 -16.63 1.48
C GLU A 107 -15.85 -15.40 1.58
N LEU A 108 -14.52 -15.59 1.53
CA LEU A 108 -13.58 -14.48 1.55
C LEU A 108 -13.82 -13.54 0.37
N MET A 109 -14.02 -14.10 -0.83
CA MET A 109 -14.33 -13.32 -2.03
C MET A 109 -15.62 -12.51 -1.90
N LYS A 110 -16.69 -13.10 -1.34
CA LYS A 110 -17.94 -12.36 -1.05
C LYS A 110 -17.72 -11.21 -0.07
N LYS A 111 -16.92 -11.43 0.98
CA LYS A 111 -16.61 -10.40 1.98
C LYS A 111 -15.74 -9.28 1.38
N ILE A 112 -14.79 -9.60 0.51
CA ILE A 112 -13.98 -8.62 -0.23
C ILE A 112 -14.89 -7.79 -1.15
N ASP A 113 -15.80 -8.43 -1.88
CA ASP A 113 -16.71 -7.75 -2.80
C ASP A 113 -17.61 -6.74 -2.05
N HIS A 114 -18.21 -7.18 -0.94
CA HIS A 114 -18.98 -6.30 -0.06
C HIS A 114 -18.15 -5.11 0.46
N ASP A 115 -16.95 -5.37 0.99
CA ASP A 115 -16.06 -4.34 1.50
C ASP A 115 -15.71 -3.32 0.40
N LEU A 116 -15.38 -3.79 -0.80
CA LEU A 116 -15.07 -2.91 -1.92
C LEU A 116 -16.28 -2.05 -2.30
N MET A 117 -17.49 -2.60 -2.37
CA MET A 117 -18.72 -1.81 -2.61
C MET A 117 -18.89 -0.67 -1.59
N VAL A 118 -18.65 -0.95 -0.30
CA VAL A 118 -18.69 0.08 0.76
C VAL A 118 -17.63 1.16 0.51
N VAL A 119 -16.42 0.76 0.11
CA VAL A 119 -15.33 1.70 -0.23
C VAL A 119 -15.72 2.59 -1.40
N GLN A 120 -16.27 2.00 -2.47
CA GLN A 120 -16.69 2.73 -3.66
C GLN A 120 -17.76 3.77 -3.34
N ALA A 121 -18.74 3.42 -2.52
CA ALA A 121 -19.81 4.32 -2.12
C ALA A 121 -19.32 5.49 -1.25
N ARG A 122 -18.38 5.24 -0.32
CA ARG A 122 -17.95 6.26 0.65
C ARG A 122 -16.84 7.18 0.16
N PHE A 123 -15.98 6.72 -0.75
CA PHE A 123 -14.73 7.42 -1.08
C PHE A 123 -14.64 7.79 -2.56
N SER A 124 -15.59 8.60 -3.01
CA SER A 124 -15.57 9.15 -4.36
C SER A 124 -14.43 10.17 -4.53
N GLY A 125 -13.69 10.06 -5.63
CA GLY A 125 -12.53 10.87 -5.97
C GLY A 125 -11.24 10.43 -5.28
N TYR A 126 -11.20 9.27 -4.64
CA TYR A 126 -9.99 8.75 -3.98
C TYR A 126 -9.27 7.72 -4.86
N LEU A 127 -7.93 7.72 -4.77
CA LEU A 127 -7.06 6.76 -5.44
C LEU A 127 -6.81 5.55 -4.54
N PHE A 128 -7.10 4.36 -5.04
CA PHE A 128 -6.84 3.10 -4.36
C PHE A 128 -5.69 2.39 -5.03
N ILE A 129 -4.66 2.05 -4.26
CA ILE A 129 -3.48 1.32 -4.70
C ILE A 129 -3.54 -0.06 -4.07
N TRP A 130 -3.34 -1.11 -4.86
CA TRP A 130 -3.46 -2.48 -4.38
C TRP A 130 -2.38 -3.39 -4.98
N GLU A 131 -1.76 -4.21 -4.13
CA GLU A 131 -0.88 -5.31 -4.52
C GLU A 131 -1.41 -6.59 -3.83
N THR A 132 -1.77 -7.61 -4.60
CA THR A 132 -2.39 -8.83 -4.06
C THR A 132 -2.16 -10.05 -4.96
N GLU A 133 -2.01 -11.21 -4.31
CA GLU A 133 -2.03 -12.52 -4.97
C GLU A 133 -3.46 -13.07 -5.12
N ILE A 134 -4.38 -12.59 -4.27
CA ILE A 134 -5.78 -12.99 -4.32
C ILE A 134 -6.45 -12.31 -5.51
N PRO A 135 -7.23 -13.04 -6.33
CA PRO A 135 -7.96 -12.44 -7.44
C PRO A 135 -8.97 -11.40 -6.97
N VAL A 136 -9.12 -10.33 -7.74
CA VAL A 136 -10.18 -9.34 -7.54
C VAL A 136 -11.54 -9.94 -7.94
N PRO A 137 -12.63 -9.67 -7.19
CA PRO A 137 -13.98 -10.09 -7.55
C PRO A 137 -14.38 -9.70 -8.98
N GLY A 138 -15.25 -10.52 -9.60
CA GLY A 138 -15.60 -10.37 -11.02
C GLY A 138 -16.21 -9.02 -11.38
N GLN A 139 -17.06 -8.47 -10.51
CA GLN A 139 -17.68 -7.15 -10.72
C GLN A 139 -16.62 -6.03 -10.74
N TYR A 140 -15.72 -6.04 -9.75
CA TYR A 140 -14.60 -5.10 -9.69
C TYR A 140 -13.63 -5.25 -10.85
N ARG A 141 -13.42 -6.47 -11.35
CA ARG A 141 -12.59 -6.69 -12.53
C ARG A 141 -13.16 -5.99 -13.77
N LYS A 142 -14.48 -6.05 -13.99
CA LYS A 142 -15.15 -5.33 -15.08
C LYS A 142 -15.00 -3.81 -14.90
N LEU A 143 -15.25 -3.31 -13.69
CA LEU A 143 -15.06 -1.90 -13.35
C LEU A 143 -13.63 -1.42 -13.66
N ILE A 144 -12.62 -2.18 -13.25
CA ILE A 144 -11.21 -1.88 -13.53
C ILE A 144 -10.95 -1.82 -15.04
N GLN A 145 -11.48 -2.77 -15.81
CA GLN A 145 -11.31 -2.79 -17.27
C GLN A 145 -11.94 -1.57 -17.93
N ASP A 146 -13.15 -1.18 -17.52
CA ASP A 146 -13.83 -0.02 -18.08
C ASP A 146 -13.18 1.31 -17.69
N LEU A 147 -12.69 1.42 -16.46
CA LEU A 147 -11.90 2.58 -16.02
C LEU A 147 -10.52 2.61 -16.67
N SER A 148 -9.93 1.46 -16.99
CA SER A 148 -8.62 1.38 -17.65
C SER A 148 -8.65 1.94 -19.07
N LYS A 149 -9.74 1.68 -19.82
CA LYS A 149 -9.97 2.31 -21.14
C LYS A 149 -9.98 3.84 -21.10
N LYS A 150 -10.31 4.42 -19.93
CA LYS A 150 -10.38 5.87 -19.71
C LYS A 150 -9.14 6.44 -18.99
N GLU A 151 -8.14 5.60 -18.73
CA GLU A 151 -6.91 5.91 -17.99
C GLU A 151 -7.16 6.28 -16.51
N TYR A 152 -8.21 5.71 -15.90
CA TYR A 152 -8.53 5.86 -14.49
C TYR A 152 -8.18 4.63 -13.64
N ALA A 153 -7.75 3.54 -14.26
CA ALA A 153 -7.31 2.34 -13.58
C ALA A 153 -6.25 1.58 -14.37
N PHE A 154 -5.44 0.79 -13.68
CA PHE A 154 -4.64 -0.26 -14.31
C PHE A 154 -4.54 -1.47 -13.38
N TRP A 155 -4.33 -2.64 -13.98
CA TRP A 155 -4.20 -3.90 -13.25
C TRP A 155 -3.29 -4.87 -14.00
N GLU A 156 -2.05 -4.97 -13.54
CA GLU A 156 -0.97 -5.67 -14.23
C GLU A 156 -0.44 -6.84 -13.38
N LYS A 157 0.19 -7.81 -14.04
CA LYS A 157 0.94 -8.85 -13.33
C LYS A 157 2.25 -8.27 -12.82
N GLY A 158 2.62 -8.61 -11.58
CA GLY A 158 3.88 -8.19 -10.98
C GLY A 158 3.71 -7.55 -9.60
N GLN A 159 4.66 -6.70 -9.25
CA GLN A 159 4.77 -6.04 -7.96
C GLN A 159 5.21 -4.58 -8.18
N TRP A 160 5.01 -3.73 -7.18
CA TRP A 160 5.63 -2.39 -7.21
C TRP A 160 7.16 -2.52 -7.30
N PRO A 161 7.86 -1.58 -7.97
CA PRO A 161 9.30 -1.67 -8.20
C PRO A 161 10.17 -1.49 -6.94
N ILE A 162 9.54 -1.34 -5.76
CA ILE A 162 10.23 -1.21 -4.48
C ILE A 162 10.40 -2.61 -3.89
N PRO A 163 11.63 -3.15 -3.82
CA PRO A 163 11.86 -4.46 -3.22
C PRO A 163 11.53 -4.41 -1.73
N ARG A 164 11.05 -5.52 -1.18
CA ARG A 164 10.81 -5.61 0.26
C ARG A 164 12.14 -5.75 1.00
N PRO A 165 12.35 -5.01 2.09
CA PRO A 165 13.52 -5.18 2.96
C PRO A 165 13.57 -6.58 3.56
N PRO A 166 14.77 -7.08 3.90
CA PRO A 166 14.90 -8.37 4.58
C PRO A 166 14.06 -8.40 5.87
N LEU A 167 13.61 -9.60 6.26
CA LEU A 167 12.82 -9.85 7.49
C LEU A 167 11.44 -9.17 7.57
N THR A 168 10.97 -8.51 6.52
CA THR A 168 9.68 -7.78 6.53
C THR A 168 8.59 -8.36 5.63
N GLY A 169 8.89 -9.45 4.90
CA GLY A 169 8.00 -10.01 3.89
C GLY A 169 7.52 -11.43 4.15
N ARG A 170 6.24 -11.69 3.86
CA ARG A 170 5.81 -13.01 3.37
C ARG A 170 6.39 -13.19 1.96
N LYS A 171 6.93 -14.37 1.65
CA LYS A 171 7.35 -14.73 0.28
C LYS A 171 6.12 -14.69 -0.62
N THR A 172 5.97 -13.63 -1.41
CA THR A 172 4.94 -13.56 -2.44
C THR A 172 5.45 -14.18 -3.73
N ASN A 173 4.65 -15.04 -4.37
CA ASN A 173 4.97 -15.60 -5.68
C ASN A 173 4.76 -14.52 -6.75
N LYS A 174 5.87 -14.02 -7.31
CA LYS A 174 5.86 -13.00 -8.38
C LYS A 174 5.00 -13.38 -9.59
N GLN A 175 4.80 -14.67 -9.86
CA GLN A 175 3.99 -15.14 -10.99
C GLN A 175 2.48 -14.93 -10.78
N HIS A 176 2.02 -14.94 -9.54
CA HIS A 176 0.60 -14.80 -9.18
C HIS A 176 0.25 -13.45 -8.58
N ASN A 177 1.26 -12.66 -8.16
CA ASN A 177 1.02 -11.33 -7.65
C ASN A 177 0.55 -10.38 -8.77
N ARG A 178 -0.40 -9.53 -8.43
CA ARG A 178 -0.88 -8.46 -9.29
C ARG A 178 -0.81 -7.13 -8.57
N VAL A 179 -0.57 -6.11 -9.35
CA VAL A 179 -0.46 -4.74 -8.89
C VAL A 179 -1.37 -3.85 -9.71
N GLY A 180 -2.05 -2.94 -9.06
CA GLY A 180 -2.90 -2.00 -9.76
C GLY A 180 -3.30 -0.82 -8.91
N ALA A 181 -3.93 0.13 -9.58
CA ALA A 181 -4.55 1.24 -8.92
C ALA A 181 -5.84 1.64 -9.63
N VAL A 182 -6.77 2.22 -8.88
CA VAL A 182 -8.10 2.62 -9.36
C VAL A 182 -8.43 3.98 -8.77
N LEU A 183 -8.66 4.98 -9.62
CA LEU A 183 -9.29 6.22 -9.20
C LEU A 183 -10.80 6.00 -9.14
N ASN A 184 -11.36 6.02 -7.93
CA ASN A 184 -12.79 5.80 -7.75
C ASN A 184 -13.57 7.04 -8.20
N LEU A 185 -14.09 7.02 -9.42
CA LEU A 185 -14.98 8.07 -9.90
C LEU A 185 -16.36 7.90 -9.26
N LYS A 186 -17.02 9.02 -8.95
CA LYS A 186 -18.44 8.97 -8.57
C LYS A 186 -19.18 8.31 -9.74
N ALA A 187 -20.01 7.30 -9.47
CA ALA A 187 -21.04 6.93 -10.42
C ALA A 187 -21.93 8.17 -10.55
N GLU A 188 -21.93 8.81 -11.72
CA GLU A 188 -23.05 9.64 -12.12
C GLU A 188 -24.22 8.67 -12.27
N VAL A 189 -25.13 8.71 -11.29
CA VAL A 189 -26.43 8.03 -11.34
C VAL A 189 -27.39 8.92 -12.09
#